data_AF-A0A2R5L543-F1
#
_entry.id   AF-A0A2R5L543-F1
#
_cell.length_a   1.000
_cell.length_b   1.000
_cell.length_c   1.000
_cell.angle_alpha   90.00
_cell.angle_beta   90.00
_cell.angle_gamma   90.00
#
_symmetry.space_group_name_H-M   'P 1'
#
loop_
_entity.id
_entity.type
_entity.pdbx_description
1 polymer ?
#
loop_
_entity_poly.entity_id
_entity_poly.type
_entity_poly.pdbx_seq_one_letter_code
_entity_poly.pdbx_strand_id
1 'polypeptide(L)'
;MAELWMNIVAYSMCSGPPQPRDTWKALTSTNQHYLLYTSYDKSCRQVDPCTHLIYQRNDTKTKMLVFQGVSHNRGSWTVENKYILTDKPGDDQVKDYMTSTFDPEHRKYGQNLRLVFAKYGKCFILREIYDGQPNTGSTQHLQGEDSMHSRQVHAMP
;
A
#
# COMPACT_ATOMS: atom_id res chain seq x y z
N MET A 1 6.58 16.59 5.87
CA MET A 1 5.43 16.35 6.77
C MET A 1 4.97 14.93 6.53
N ALA A 2 4.68 14.18 7.59
CA ALA A 2 4.52 12.73 7.48
C ALA A 2 3.05 12.35 7.38
N GLU A 3 2.74 11.61 6.34
CA GLU A 3 1.41 11.07 6.10
C GLU A 3 1.31 9.74 6.84
N LEU A 4 0.18 9.41 7.46
CA LEU A 4 0.03 8.21 8.29
C LEU A 4 -0.92 7.23 7.61
N TRP A 5 -0.46 6.02 7.32
CA TRP A 5 -1.28 4.93 6.79
C TRP A 5 -1.61 3.95 7.93
N MET A 6 -2.84 3.94 8.45
CA MET A 6 -3.18 3.03 9.56
C MET A 6 -4.02 1.85 9.07
N ASN A 7 -3.37 0.74 8.72
CA ASN A 7 -4.07 -0.53 8.52
C ASN A 7 -4.43 -1.14 9.89
N ILE A 8 -5.70 -1.05 10.26
CA ILE A 8 -6.19 -1.48 11.57
C ILE A 8 -7.17 -2.63 11.37
N VAL A 9 -6.88 -3.79 11.95
CA VAL A 9 -7.87 -4.87 12.05
C VAL A 9 -8.84 -4.63 13.22
N ALA A 10 -8.46 -3.89 14.28
CA ALA A 10 -9.37 -3.13 15.19
C ALA A 10 -8.60 -2.17 16.13
N TYR A 11 -8.98 -0.88 16.21
CA TYR A 11 -8.23 0.15 16.97
C TYR A 11 -8.22 -0.12 18.48
N SER A 12 -9.35 -0.62 19.00
CA SER A 12 -9.49 -1.06 20.39
C SER A 12 -8.59 -2.25 20.76
N MET A 13 -8.09 -3.00 19.77
CA MET A 13 -7.20 -4.14 19.98
C MET A 13 -5.70 -3.80 19.93
N CYS A 14 -5.36 -2.53 19.70
CA CYS A 14 -3.98 -2.04 19.71
C CYS A 14 -3.45 -1.71 21.12
N SER A 15 -4.21 -2.02 22.18
CA SER A 15 -3.82 -1.76 23.56
C SER A 15 -2.71 -2.72 24.04
N GLY A 16 -1.78 -2.21 24.86
CA GLY A 16 -0.65 -2.97 25.44
C GLY A 16 0.66 -2.85 24.64
N PRO A 17 1.74 -3.54 25.08
CA PRO A 17 3.07 -3.34 24.52
C PRO A 17 3.15 -3.79 23.04
N PRO A 18 3.87 -3.04 22.18
CA PRO A 18 4.07 -3.39 20.78
C PRO A 18 4.96 -4.63 20.62
N GLN A 19 4.76 -5.34 19.51
CA GLN A 19 5.70 -6.36 19.03
C GLN A 19 6.82 -5.74 18.19
N PRO A 20 7.92 -6.47 17.91
CA PRO A 20 8.97 -5.99 17.03
C PRO A 20 8.43 -5.50 15.68
N ARG A 21 9.03 -4.44 15.16
CA ARG A 21 8.62 -3.84 13.88
C ARG A 21 9.19 -4.67 12.73
N ASP A 22 8.35 -5.57 12.23
CA ASP A 22 8.63 -6.48 11.13
C ASP A 22 7.43 -6.43 10.17
N THR A 23 7.60 -5.76 9.02
CA THR A 23 6.55 -5.53 8.02
C THR A 23 6.07 -6.83 7.41
N TRP A 24 6.98 -7.76 7.12
CA TRP A 24 6.64 -9.09 6.62
C TRP A 24 5.73 -9.83 7.60
N LYS A 25 6.13 -9.92 8.88
CA LYS A 25 5.31 -10.59 9.90
C LYS A 25 3.98 -9.89 10.14
N ALA A 26 3.96 -8.56 10.17
CA ALA A 26 2.72 -7.81 10.35
C ALA A 26 1.71 -8.11 9.24
N LEU A 27 2.15 -8.08 7.97
CA LEU A 27 1.27 -8.24 6.81
C LEU A 27 0.87 -9.69 6.53
N THR A 28 1.67 -10.67 6.94
CA THR A 28 1.39 -12.11 6.76
C THR A 28 0.67 -12.75 7.95
N SER A 29 0.48 -12.01 9.04
CA SER A 29 -0.18 -12.52 10.25
C SER A 29 -1.70 -12.69 10.12
N THR A 30 -2.32 -12.08 9.11
CA THR A 30 -3.74 -12.25 8.76
C THR A 30 -3.90 -12.27 7.24
N ASN A 31 -5.00 -12.88 6.78
CA ASN A 31 -5.34 -12.90 5.37
C ASN A 31 -6.02 -11.60 4.90
N GLN A 32 -6.49 -10.75 5.81
CA GLN A 32 -7.22 -9.54 5.46
C GLN A 32 -6.84 -8.38 6.38
N HIS A 33 -6.76 -7.18 5.80
CA HIS A 33 -6.40 -5.94 6.49
C HIS A 33 -7.38 -4.85 6.11
N TYR A 34 -7.95 -4.16 7.08
CA TYR A 34 -8.90 -3.07 6.85
C TYR A 34 -8.25 -1.73 7.17
N LEU A 35 -8.54 -0.70 6.37
CA LEU A 35 -8.16 0.66 6.66
C LEU A 35 -9.28 1.32 7.48
N LEU A 36 -9.04 1.55 8.77
CA LEU A 36 -10.03 2.17 9.65
C LEU A 36 -9.79 3.67 9.87
N TYR A 37 -8.55 4.13 9.78
CA TYR A 37 -8.21 5.52 9.98
C TYR A 37 -7.01 5.91 9.14
N THR A 38 -7.04 7.14 8.66
CA THR A 38 -5.90 7.77 8.01
C THR A 38 -5.85 9.24 8.39
N SER A 39 -4.64 9.81 8.44
CA SER A 39 -4.47 11.25 8.65
C SER A 39 -3.51 11.81 7.60
N TYR A 40 -4.04 12.69 6.76
CA TYR A 40 -3.29 13.47 5.78
C TYR A 40 -3.50 14.95 6.05
N ASP A 41 -2.40 15.71 6.02
CA ASP A 41 -2.43 17.17 6.18
C ASP A 41 -2.93 17.88 4.91
N LYS A 42 -2.83 17.22 3.74
CA LYS A 42 -3.30 17.75 2.45
C LYS A 42 -4.37 16.86 1.84
N SER A 43 -5.49 17.46 1.43
CA SER A 43 -6.69 16.80 0.88
C SER A 43 -6.49 16.06 -0.45
N CYS A 44 -5.36 16.26 -1.14
CA CYS A 44 -5.09 15.66 -2.45
C CYS A 44 -4.88 14.13 -2.42
N ARG A 45 -4.80 13.52 -1.25
CA ARG A 45 -4.63 12.06 -1.07
C ARG A 45 -5.79 11.48 -0.27
N GLN A 46 -7.01 11.84 -0.65
CA GLN A 46 -8.21 11.27 -0.05
C GLN A 46 -8.21 9.76 -0.31
N VAL A 47 -8.23 8.97 0.76
CA VAL A 47 -8.34 7.51 0.63
C VAL A 47 -9.81 7.16 0.47
N ASP A 48 -10.08 6.29 -0.49
CA ASP A 48 -11.41 5.79 -0.75
C ASP A 48 -12.01 5.10 0.49
N PRO A 49 -13.30 5.33 0.78
CA PRO A 49 -14.04 4.56 1.78
C PRO A 49 -13.94 3.05 1.58
N CYS A 50 -14.19 2.30 2.66
CA CYS A 50 -14.24 0.83 2.66
C CYS A 50 -12.95 0.15 2.15
N THR A 51 -11.81 0.84 2.18
CA THR A 51 -10.52 0.31 1.72
C THR A 51 -10.08 -0.87 2.58
N HIS A 52 -9.79 -2.00 1.94
CA HIS A 52 -9.20 -3.18 2.57
C HIS A 52 -8.34 -3.98 1.60
N LEU A 53 -7.49 -4.83 2.14
CA LEU A 53 -6.55 -5.69 1.40
C LEU A 53 -6.81 -7.15 1.75
N ILE A 54 -6.85 -8.01 0.74
CA ILE A 54 -7.01 -9.47 0.88
C ILE A 54 -5.73 -10.12 0.36
N TYR A 55 -5.05 -10.89 1.20
CA TYR A 55 -3.83 -11.59 0.86
C TYR A 55 -4.05 -12.57 -0.30
N GLN A 56 -3.18 -12.54 -1.30
CA GLN A 56 -3.24 -13.42 -2.45
C GLN A 56 -2.05 -14.40 -2.46
N ARG A 57 -0.83 -13.86 -2.46
CA ARG A 57 0.41 -14.64 -2.54
C ARG A 57 1.61 -13.85 -2.03
N ASN A 58 2.73 -14.54 -1.86
CA ASN A 58 4.02 -13.93 -1.53
C ASN A 58 5.16 -14.50 -2.38
N ASP A 59 6.26 -13.76 -2.42
CA ASP A 59 7.55 -14.21 -2.90
C ASP A 59 8.59 -13.86 -1.83
N THR A 60 9.09 -14.88 -1.15
CA THR A 60 10.08 -14.74 -0.07
C THR A 60 11.45 -14.32 -0.58
N LYS A 61 11.80 -14.65 -1.83
CA LYS A 61 13.08 -14.30 -2.44
C LYS A 61 13.16 -12.81 -2.74
N THR A 62 12.08 -12.25 -3.28
CA THR A 62 11.97 -10.81 -3.59
C THR A 62 11.39 -9.99 -2.43
N LYS A 63 11.08 -10.62 -1.29
CA LYS A 63 10.43 -9.99 -0.12
C LYS A 63 9.16 -9.22 -0.54
N MET A 64 8.39 -9.81 -1.44
CA MET A 64 7.17 -9.21 -2.01
C MET A 64 5.91 -9.93 -1.50
N LEU A 65 4.89 -9.14 -1.21
CA LEU A 65 3.54 -9.59 -0.88
C LEU A 65 2.56 -9.03 -1.92
N VAL A 66 1.63 -9.85 -2.38
CA VAL A 66 0.56 -9.45 -3.30
C VAL A 66 -0.76 -9.51 -2.58
N PHE A 67 -1.49 -8.40 -2.61
CA PHE A 67 -2.82 -8.25 -2.06
C PHE A 67 -3.79 -7.86 -3.16
N GLN A 68 -5.02 -8.32 -3.07
CA GLN A 68 -6.14 -7.71 -3.77
C GLN A 68 -6.67 -6.57 -2.90
N GLY A 69 -6.52 -5.34 -3.39
CA GLY A 69 -7.12 -4.15 -2.79
C GLY A 69 -8.54 -3.95 -3.27
N VAL A 70 -9.41 -3.59 -2.34
CA VAL A 70 -10.81 -3.29 -2.58
C VAL A 70 -11.13 -1.95 -1.94
N SER A 71 -11.79 -1.05 -2.67
CA SER A 71 -12.28 0.23 -2.16
C SER A 71 -13.63 0.59 -2.77
N HIS A 72 -14.32 1.56 -2.16
CA HIS A 72 -15.59 2.07 -2.67
C HIS A 72 -15.55 3.59 -2.80
N ASN A 73 -15.76 4.10 -4.01
CA ASN A 73 -15.78 5.52 -4.30
C ASN A 73 -16.96 5.86 -5.22
N ARG A 74 -17.71 6.93 -4.91
CA ARG A 74 -18.83 7.46 -5.73
C ARG A 74 -19.85 6.41 -6.22
N GLY A 75 -20.12 5.39 -5.42
CA GLY A 75 -21.13 4.36 -5.74
C GLY A 75 -20.59 3.19 -6.57
N SER A 76 -19.28 3.13 -6.81
CA SER A 76 -18.62 2.01 -7.49
C SER A 76 -17.57 1.36 -6.60
N TRP A 77 -17.48 0.03 -6.70
CA TRP A 77 -16.41 -0.76 -6.12
C TRP A 77 -15.22 -0.85 -7.08
N THR A 78 -14.03 -0.59 -6.57
CA THR A 78 -12.77 -0.78 -7.29
C THR A 78 -12.06 -2.00 -6.71
N VAL A 79 -11.57 -2.89 -7.56
CA VAL A 79 -10.78 -4.05 -7.19
C VAL A 79 -9.50 -4.07 -8.01
N GLU A 80 -8.35 -3.99 -7.35
CA GLU A 80 -7.04 -3.86 -7.98
C GLU A 80 -5.98 -4.63 -7.20
N ASN A 81 -4.96 -5.15 -7.87
CA ASN A 81 -3.83 -5.77 -7.17
C ASN A 81 -2.88 -4.70 -6.63
N LYS A 82 -2.40 -4.91 -5.40
CA LYS A 82 -1.35 -4.11 -4.76
C LYS A 82 -0.17 -5.01 -4.42
N TYR A 83 1.01 -4.51 -4.74
CA TYR A 83 2.29 -5.16 -4.49
C TYR A 83 3.00 -4.42 -3.36
N ILE A 84 3.38 -5.14 -2.33
CA ILE A 84 4.09 -4.59 -1.17
C ILE A 84 5.46 -5.26 -1.07
N LEU A 85 6.52 -4.49 -1.29
CA LEU A 85 7.89 -4.93 -1.06
C LEU A 85 8.27 -4.57 0.37
N THR A 86 8.78 -5.53 1.16
CA THR A 86 9.04 -5.34 2.60
C THR A 86 10.53 -5.18 2.93
N ASP A 87 11.36 -4.94 1.93
CA ASP A 87 12.78 -4.63 2.06
C ASP A 87 13.03 -3.14 1.83
N LYS A 88 14.16 -2.60 2.28
CA LYS A 88 14.59 -1.25 1.87
C LYS A 88 15.59 -1.37 0.73
N PRO A 89 15.47 -0.58 -0.35
CA PRO A 89 16.46 -0.59 -1.43
C PRO A 89 17.87 -0.35 -0.89
N GLY A 90 18.79 -1.29 -1.16
CA GLY A 90 20.18 -1.22 -0.71
C GLY A 90 20.43 -1.57 0.76
N ASP A 91 19.39 -1.93 1.54
CA ASP A 91 19.54 -2.36 2.94
C ASP A 91 18.43 -3.33 3.34
N ASP A 92 18.72 -4.62 3.21
CA ASP A 92 17.74 -5.68 3.41
C ASP A 92 17.52 -6.05 4.89
N GLN A 93 18.29 -5.44 5.80
CA GLN A 93 18.21 -5.62 7.25
C GLN A 93 17.13 -4.76 7.89
N VAL A 94 16.67 -3.71 7.21
CA VAL A 94 15.58 -2.85 7.69
C VAL A 94 14.25 -3.60 7.57
N LYS A 95 13.75 -4.09 8.71
CA LYS A 95 12.50 -4.86 8.79
C LYS A 95 11.25 -4.01 8.99
N ASP A 96 11.39 -2.72 9.29
CA ASP A 96 10.27 -1.82 9.53
C ASP A 96 9.89 -0.99 8.30
N TYR A 97 10.45 -1.29 7.14
CA TYR A 97 10.23 -0.58 5.88
C TYR A 97 9.36 -1.39 4.93
N MET A 98 8.58 -0.70 4.10
CA MET A 98 7.94 -1.29 2.94
C MET A 98 7.64 -0.25 1.86
N THR A 99 7.52 -0.70 0.61
CA THR A 99 7.03 0.10 -0.51
C THR A 99 5.74 -0.53 -1.05
N SER A 100 4.68 0.26 -1.15
CA SER A 100 3.41 -0.13 -1.80
C SER A 100 3.36 0.39 -3.22
N THR A 101 3.10 -0.46 -4.21
CA THR A 101 3.03 -0.10 -5.64
C THR A 101 1.92 -0.90 -6.36
N PHE A 102 1.48 -0.41 -7.51
CA PHE A 102 0.55 -1.11 -8.42
C PHE A 102 1.26 -2.03 -9.39
N ASP A 103 2.57 -1.87 -9.52
CA ASP A 103 3.42 -2.69 -10.36
C ASP A 103 4.78 -2.89 -9.66
N PRO A 104 5.19 -4.15 -9.43
CA PRO A 104 6.43 -4.45 -8.70
C PRO A 104 7.70 -4.01 -9.46
N GLU A 105 7.68 -3.93 -10.79
CA GLU A 105 8.81 -3.45 -11.60
C GLU A 105 8.99 -1.93 -11.49
N HIS A 106 7.91 -1.24 -11.11
CA HIS A 106 7.81 0.21 -11.04
C HIS A 106 7.84 0.75 -9.60
N ARG A 107 8.69 0.17 -8.75
CA ARG A 107 8.85 0.55 -7.33
C ARG A 107 9.04 2.05 -7.09
N LYS A 108 9.72 2.75 -8.01
CA LYS A 108 9.94 4.22 -8.01
C LYS A 108 8.66 5.05 -8.18
N TYR A 109 7.51 4.44 -8.40
CA TYR A 109 6.21 5.13 -8.43
C TYR A 109 5.34 4.74 -7.23
N GLY A 110 5.89 3.95 -6.31
CA GLY A 110 5.23 3.50 -5.09
C GLY A 110 5.24 4.52 -3.95
N GLN A 111 4.61 4.11 -2.85
CA GLN A 111 4.58 4.83 -1.59
C GLN A 111 5.47 4.12 -0.57
N ASN A 112 6.46 4.84 -0.03
CA ASN A 112 7.36 4.32 0.98
C ASN A 112 6.77 4.52 2.38
N LEU A 113 6.68 3.44 3.13
CA LEU A 113 5.98 3.36 4.40
C LEU A 113 6.91 2.74 5.43
N ARG A 114 6.83 3.25 6.66
CA ARG A 114 7.52 2.73 7.82
C ARG A 114 6.51 2.21 8.83
N LEU A 115 6.67 0.98 9.26
CA LEU A 115 5.95 0.39 10.38
C LEU A 115 6.39 1.05 11.68
N VAL A 116 5.50 1.80 12.33
CA VAL A 116 5.80 2.49 13.60
C VAL A 116 5.22 1.76 14.80
N PHE A 117 4.20 0.91 14.60
CA PHE A 117 3.61 0.07 15.63
C PHE A 117 3.09 -1.22 15.02
N ALA A 118 3.22 -2.35 15.73
CA ALA A 118 2.65 -3.62 15.31
C ALA A 118 2.14 -4.43 16.50
N LYS A 119 0.97 -5.03 16.32
CA LYS A 119 0.49 -6.23 17.00
C LYS A 119 0.02 -7.20 15.93
N TYR A 120 0.85 -8.18 15.62
CA TYR A 120 0.59 -9.22 14.63
C TYR A 120 -0.76 -9.87 14.90
N GLY A 121 -1.54 -10.08 13.84
CA GLY A 121 -2.88 -10.62 13.92
C GLY A 121 -3.96 -9.59 14.27
N LYS A 122 -3.59 -8.39 14.76
CA LYS A 122 -4.53 -7.47 15.43
C LYS A 122 -4.56 -6.05 14.87
N CYS A 123 -3.41 -5.42 14.66
CA CYS A 123 -3.33 -4.11 14.04
C CYS A 123 -1.88 -3.67 13.82
N PHE A 124 -1.70 -2.67 12.97
CA PHE A 124 -0.43 -1.99 12.83
C PHE A 124 -0.63 -0.54 12.40
N ILE A 125 0.42 0.25 12.57
CA ILE A 125 0.42 1.67 12.18
C ILE A 125 1.61 1.86 11.26
N LEU A 126 1.34 2.43 10.10
CA LEU A 126 2.36 2.82 9.14
C LEU A 126 2.43 4.33 9.06
N ARG A 127 3.60 4.81 8.72
CA ARG A 127 3.89 6.21 8.47
C ARG A 127 4.53 6.30 7.11
N GLU A 128 3.97 7.08 6.21
CA GLU A 128 4.63 7.48 4.98
C GLU A 128 5.90 8.26 5.31
N ILE A 129 6.96 7.88 4.61
CA ILE A 129 8.28 8.48 4.74
C ILE A 129 8.73 8.96 3.37
N TYR A 130 9.35 10.14 3.38
CA TYR A 130 10.08 10.63 2.23
C TYR A 130 11.55 10.26 2.42
N ASP A 131 12.08 9.41 1.56
CA ASP A 131 13.46 8.92 1.61
C ASP A 131 14.31 9.40 0.42
N GLY A 132 13.83 10.40 -0.33
CA GLY A 132 14.56 11.04 -1.43
C GLY A 132 14.54 10.28 -2.76
N GLN A 133 13.84 9.14 -2.84
CA GLN A 133 13.48 8.49 -4.10
C GLN A 133 12.22 9.19 -4.68
N PRO A 134 12.10 9.35 -6.02
CA PRO A 134 10.91 9.97 -6.60
C PRO A 134 9.68 9.15 -6.17
N ASN A 135 8.68 9.80 -5.57
CA ASN A 135 7.41 9.19 -5.17
C ASN A 135 6.31 10.01 -5.83
N THR A 136 5.75 9.57 -6.96
CA THR A 136 4.72 10.33 -7.70
C THR A 136 3.32 10.20 -7.12
N GLY A 137 3.15 9.49 -5.99
CA GLY A 137 1.85 9.33 -5.34
C GLY A 137 0.95 8.35 -6.09
N SER A 138 0.06 7.69 -5.35
CA SER A 138 -0.65 6.50 -5.78
C SER A 138 -1.84 6.71 -6.72
N THR A 139 -2.06 7.86 -7.36
CA THR A 139 -3.42 8.08 -7.92
C THR A 139 -3.63 8.93 -9.19
N GLN A 140 -2.64 9.43 -9.94
CA GLN A 140 -3.03 10.25 -11.13
C GLN A 140 -2.32 10.04 -12.47
N HIS A 141 -1.13 9.44 -12.57
CA HIS A 141 -0.45 9.37 -13.89
C HIS A 141 -0.61 8.07 -14.67
N LEU A 142 -0.90 6.93 -14.01
CA LEU A 142 -1.01 5.66 -14.73
C LEU A 142 -2.41 5.37 -15.32
N GLN A 143 -3.40 6.25 -15.10
CA GLN A 143 -4.67 6.22 -15.86
C GLN A 143 -4.64 7.05 -17.15
N GLY A 144 -3.58 7.84 -17.39
CA GLY A 144 -3.48 8.73 -18.54
C GLY A 144 -2.69 8.18 -19.73
N GLU A 145 -1.78 7.23 -19.52
CA GLU A 145 -0.86 6.78 -20.58
C GLU A 145 -1.37 5.63 -21.45
N ASP A 146 -2.42 4.90 -21.04
CA ASP A 146 -3.07 3.89 -21.92
C ASP A 146 -4.12 4.49 -22.86
N SER A 147 -4.52 5.75 -22.68
CA SER A 147 -5.48 6.43 -23.58
C SER A 147 -4.85 7.02 -24.86
N MET A 148 -3.54 6.91 -25.06
CA MET A 148 -2.84 7.41 -26.27
C MET A 148 -2.28 6.30 -27.19
N HIS A 149 -2.60 5.02 -26.95
CA HIS A 149 -2.20 3.93 -27.86
C HIS A 149 -3.37 3.17 -28.53
N SER A 150 -4.61 3.63 -28.37
CA SER A 150 -5.77 3.07 -29.11
C SER A 150 -6.26 3.93 -30.29
N ARG A 151 -5.65 5.09 -30.57
CA ARG A 151 -5.99 5.88 -31.77
C ARG A 151 -5.09 5.51 -32.95
N GLN A 152 -5.25 4.30 -33.44
CA GLN A 152 -5.03 3.94 -34.84
C GLN A 152 -5.47 2.49 -34.98
N VAL A 153 -6.70 2.27 -35.46
CA VAL A 153 -7.04 1.35 -36.55
C VAL A 153 -8.55 1.47 -36.79
N HIS A 154 -8.90 1.82 -38.04
CA HIS A 154 -10.23 1.85 -38.68
C HIS A 154 -11.12 3.10 -38.52
N ALA A 155 -10.72 4.16 -39.22
CA ALA A 155 -11.59 4.78 -40.23
C ALA A 155 -10.98 4.34 -41.59
N MET A 156 -11.67 3.95 -42.66
CA MET A 156 -13.03 4.20 -43.18
C MET A 156 -13.45 3.00 -44.09
N PRO A 157 -14.36 3.20 -45.07
CA PRO A 157 -15.57 2.42 -45.35
C PRO A 157 -15.38 1.05 -46.01
#